data_AF-A0A022PPV6-F1
#
_entry.id   AF-A0A022PPV6-F1
#
_cell.length_a   1.000
_cell.length_b   1.000
_cell.length_c   1.000
_cell.angle_alpha   90.00
_cell.angle_beta   90.00
_cell.angle_gamma   90.00
#
_symmetry.space_group_name_H-M   'P 1'
#
loop_
_entity.id
_entity.type
_entity.pdbx_description
1 polymer ?
#
loop_
_entity_poly.entity_id
_entity_poly.type
_entity_poly.pdbx_seq_one_letter_code
_entity_poly.pdbx_strand_id
1 'polypeptide(L)'
;MSREDAAIAAIKHALKALKKRHLLEEGAHSPAIIALSRPIVSQGSEWKEKAENLEVELQQCYKAQSRLTEQLVVEVTDSRASKALVQEKDSLISDLQNELTQARDECSRLATLLEEKTKALELLMSEHQELKEQFEATTLRADNAEAENKMLIDRWMLEKMKDAERMNEANAIYKEMVDRQKETSIELLARQQVDGVVRQCEEGAEYYAESTVPTTCRQRIPAHEGGCASILFEHNSGKLVSGGQDKTVKMWDTNTASLTRTLHGCLGSVLDLCITHDKKSVIAASSSNNLYVWDVSSGRVRHTLTGHVDKVCAVDVSKVSNRNVVSAAYDRTIKVWDLQRGYCVNTILFHSNCNALCLSMDGQTICSGHVDGNLRLWNIQTGKLISEVAAHSFAVTSLSLSRNGNVILSSGRDNLHNLFDMRTLEICATLRGNGSRVASNWSRSCMSPDDDYVAAGSAEGSVNIWSVKSAKIVSTLTEHTSPVLCCSWSNLGKPLATSDKNGNICIWS
;
A
#
# COMPACT_ATOMS: atom_id res chain seq x y z
N MET A 1 12.02 96.69 144.51
CA MET A 1 12.85 97.66 143.76
C MET A 1 12.37 97.63 142.31
N SER A 2 12.09 98.82 141.75
CA SER A 2 11.35 99.17 140.52
C SER A 2 9.96 98.52 140.28
N ARG A 3 8.91 99.35 140.23
CA ARG A 3 7.52 98.97 139.86
C ARG A 3 7.40 98.56 138.38
N GLU A 4 8.38 98.91 137.53
CA GLU A 4 8.37 98.58 136.10
C GLU A 4 8.72 97.12 135.82
N ASP A 5 9.61 96.52 136.61
CA ASP A 5 10.02 95.12 136.43
C ASP A 5 8.88 94.12 136.74
N ALA A 6 8.00 94.46 137.68
CA ALA A 6 6.82 93.66 138.01
C ALA A 6 5.76 93.70 136.90
N ALA A 7 5.58 94.85 136.24
CA ALA A 7 4.64 95.00 135.12
C ALA A 7 5.10 94.24 133.87
N ILE A 8 6.41 94.30 133.57
CA ILE A 8 7.01 93.55 132.45
C ILE A 8 6.91 92.04 132.68
N ALA A 9 7.10 91.57 133.92
CA ALA A 9 6.93 90.17 134.27
C ALA A 9 5.47 89.69 134.13
N ALA A 10 4.49 90.50 134.55
CA ALA A 10 3.07 90.19 134.40
C ALA A 10 2.63 90.12 132.93
N ILE A 11 3.10 91.06 132.08
CA ILE A 11 2.81 91.06 130.64
C ILE A 11 3.46 89.85 129.95
N LYS A 12 4.71 89.51 130.30
CA LYS A 12 5.36 88.29 129.78
C LYS A 12 4.63 87.02 130.20
N HIS A 13 4.09 86.97 131.41
CA HIS A 13 3.31 85.82 131.88
C HIS A 13 1.96 85.72 131.15
N ALA A 14 1.27 86.85 130.95
CA ALA A 14 0.03 86.92 130.18
C ALA A 14 0.23 86.52 128.71
N LEU A 15 1.28 87.01 128.05
CA LEU A 15 1.63 86.62 126.68
C LEU A 15 2.00 85.14 126.58
N LYS A 16 2.72 84.58 127.57
CA LYS A 16 2.99 83.14 127.63
C LYS A 16 1.70 82.33 127.78
N ALA A 17 0.77 82.77 128.62
CA ALA A 17 -0.52 82.09 128.80
C ALA A 17 -1.39 82.16 127.53
N LEU A 18 -1.43 83.31 126.86
CA LEU A 18 -2.16 83.51 125.60
C LEU A 18 -1.58 82.65 124.47
N LYS A 19 -0.26 82.59 124.35
CA LYS A 19 0.41 81.73 123.36
C LYS A 19 0.17 80.24 123.64
N LYS A 20 0.12 79.84 124.91
CA LYS A 20 -0.23 78.45 125.31
C LYS A 20 -1.68 78.10 124.98
N ARG A 21 -2.61 79.06 125.13
CA ARG A 21 -4.02 78.89 124.80
C ARG A 21 -4.25 78.82 123.28
N HIS A 22 -3.57 79.66 122.51
CA HIS A 22 -3.64 79.62 121.04
C HIS A 22 -3.11 78.30 120.47
N LEU A 23 -1.97 77.80 120.99
CA LEU A 23 -1.44 76.48 120.62
C LEU A 23 -2.38 75.31 120.98
N LEU A 24 -3.17 75.44 122.05
CA LEU A 24 -4.19 74.45 122.42
C LEU A 24 -5.42 74.52 121.49
N GLU A 25 -5.82 75.71 121.05
CA GLU A 25 -6.93 75.89 120.10
C GLU A 25 -6.55 75.42 118.68
N GLU A 26 -5.34 75.72 118.21
CA GLU A 26 -4.82 75.17 116.94
C GLU A 26 -4.67 73.64 117.00
N GLY A 27 -4.25 73.11 118.16
CA GLY A 27 -4.21 71.67 118.42
C GLY A 27 -5.59 71.00 118.39
N ALA A 28 -6.64 71.70 118.82
CA ALA A 28 -8.02 71.16 118.87
C ALA A 28 -8.70 71.08 117.49
N HIS A 29 -8.26 71.88 116.51
CA HIS A 29 -8.78 71.83 115.13
C HIS A 29 -8.06 70.80 114.25
N SER A 30 -6.86 70.37 114.65
CA SER A 30 -6.07 69.38 113.90
C SER A 30 -6.79 68.01 113.71
N PRO A 31 -7.54 67.45 114.68
CA PRO A 31 -8.22 66.18 114.48
C PRO A 31 -9.43 66.31 113.55
N ALA A 32 -10.10 67.47 113.53
CA ALA A 32 -11.24 67.72 112.65
C ALA A 32 -10.80 67.88 111.17
N ILE A 33 -9.69 68.57 110.92
CA ILE A 33 -9.11 68.70 109.57
C ILE A 33 -8.60 67.36 109.06
N ILE A 34 -7.97 66.55 109.92
CA ILE A 34 -7.53 65.19 109.55
C ILE A 34 -8.74 64.27 109.30
N ALA A 35 -9.81 64.40 110.08
CA ALA A 35 -11.05 63.64 109.89
C ALA A 35 -11.80 64.00 108.60
N LEU A 36 -11.73 65.27 108.15
CA LEU A 36 -12.36 65.72 106.90
C LEU A 36 -11.49 65.48 105.65
N SER A 37 -10.17 65.48 105.78
CA SER A 37 -9.24 65.26 104.65
C SER A 37 -9.03 63.77 104.33
N ARG A 38 -9.07 62.88 105.32
CA ARG A 38 -8.95 61.43 105.10
C ARG A 38 -9.97 60.86 104.10
N PRO A 39 -11.29 61.17 104.19
CA PRO A 39 -12.28 60.69 103.23
C PRO A 39 -12.05 61.22 101.82
N ILE A 40 -11.62 62.47 101.66
CA ILE A 40 -11.41 63.10 100.34
C ILE A 40 -10.17 62.53 99.66
N VAL A 41 -9.09 62.29 100.41
CA VAL A 41 -7.88 61.68 99.88
C VAL A 41 -8.11 60.20 99.57
N SER A 42 -8.83 59.46 100.43
CA SER A 42 -9.17 58.05 100.17
C SER A 42 -10.11 57.91 98.98
N GLN A 43 -11.14 58.76 98.88
CA GLN A 43 -12.01 58.80 97.70
C GLN A 43 -11.22 59.23 96.46
N GLY A 44 -10.33 60.22 96.55
CA GLY A 44 -9.47 60.65 95.44
C GLY A 44 -8.57 59.52 94.93
N SER A 45 -7.99 58.71 95.82
CA SER A 45 -7.23 57.52 95.42
C SER A 45 -8.13 56.44 94.81
N GLU A 46 -9.33 56.21 95.36
CA GLU A 46 -10.30 55.26 94.80
C GLU A 46 -10.78 55.67 93.40
N TRP A 47 -11.03 56.97 93.18
CA TRP A 47 -11.42 57.49 91.87
C TRP A 47 -10.27 57.45 90.86
N LYS A 48 -9.04 57.71 91.31
CA LYS A 48 -7.85 57.57 90.47
C LYS A 48 -7.62 56.12 90.07
N GLU A 49 -7.72 55.18 91.01
CA GLU A 49 -7.61 53.74 90.74
C GLU A 49 -8.73 53.26 89.81
N LYS A 50 -9.98 53.73 89.99
CA LYS A 50 -11.08 53.47 89.07
C LYS A 50 -10.82 54.03 87.67
N ALA A 51 -10.27 55.24 87.56
CA ALA A 51 -9.94 55.84 86.27
C ALA A 51 -8.83 55.07 85.55
N GLU A 52 -7.77 54.69 86.27
CA GLU A 52 -6.68 53.87 85.73
C GLU A 52 -7.19 52.48 85.30
N ASN A 53 -8.07 51.85 86.08
CA ASN A 53 -8.69 50.58 85.72
C ASN A 53 -9.57 50.71 84.46
N LEU A 54 -10.38 51.77 84.35
CA LEU A 54 -11.20 52.03 83.16
C LEU A 54 -10.34 52.33 81.92
N GLU A 55 -9.21 53.03 82.06
CA GLU A 55 -8.27 53.25 80.95
C GLU A 55 -7.65 51.93 80.47
N VAL A 56 -7.29 51.02 81.39
CA VAL A 56 -6.77 49.70 81.04
C VAL A 56 -7.85 48.86 80.35
N GLU A 57 -9.09 48.85 80.85
CA GLU A 57 -10.23 48.18 80.21
C GLU A 57 -10.49 48.72 78.80
N LEU A 58 -10.44 50.04 78.62
CA LEU A 58 -10.63 50.69 77.33
C LEU A 58 -9.50 50.34 76.34
N GLN A 59 -8.25 50.27 76.79
CA GLN A 59 -7.13 49.79 75.96
C GLN A 59 -7.28 48.30 75.61
N GLN A 60 -7.77 47.48 76.52
CA GLN A 60 -8.05 46.07 76.25
C GLN A 60 -9.20 45.91 75.23
N CYS A 61 -10.25 46.73 75.35
CA CYS A 61 -11.35 46.79 74.38
C CYS A 61 -10.84 47.18 72.98
N TYR A 62 -9.98 48.20 72.86
CA TYR A 62 -9.42 48.56 71.55
C TYR A 62 -8.52 47.47 70.96
N LYS A 63 -7.71 46.79 71.79
CA LYS A 63 -6.90 45.64 71.33
C LYS A 63 -7.78 44.46 70.90
N ALA A 64 -8.88 44.19 71.60
CA ALA A 64 -9.84 43.16 71.21
C ALA A 64 -10.55 43.53 69.91
N GLN A 65 -10.96 44.80 69.77
CA GLN A 65 -11.58 45.32 68.55
C GLN A 65 -10.62 45.22 67.36
N SER A 66 -9.34 45.60 67.52
CA SER A 66 -8.37 45.52 66.42
C SER A 66 -8.16 44.07 65.96
N ARG A 67 -8.02 43.13 66.90
CA ARG A 67 -7.91 41.69 66.59
C ARG A 67 -9.15 41.15 65.87
N LEU A 68 -10.34 41.54 66.32
CA LEU A 68 -11.60 41.15 65.68
C LEU A 68 -11.68 41.72 64.26
N THR A 69 -11.26 42.97 64.04
CA THR A 69 -11.24 43.57 62.70
C THR A 69 -10.22 42.91 61.78
N GLU A 70 -9.05 42.53 62.29
CA GLU A 70 -8.04 41.78 61.53
C GLU A 70 -8.58 40.40 61.12
N GLN A 71 -9.19 39.66 62.06
CA GLN A 71 -9.83 38.38 61.77
C GLN A 71 -10.95 38.52 60.74
N LEU A 72 -11.80 39.55 60.87
CA LEU A 72 -12.88 39.80 59.91
C LEU A 72 -12.33 40.09 58.50
N VAL A 73 -11.23 40.82 58.39
CA VAL A 73 -10.59 41.08 57.09
C VAL A 73 -10.10 39.78 56.46
N VAL A 74 -9.45 38.90 57.23
CA VAL A 74 -8.98 37.59 56.74
C VAL A 74 -10.16 36.72 56.27
N GLU A 75 -11.22 36.61 57.08
CA GLU A 75 -12.43 35.85 56.71
C GLU A 75 -13.11 36.42 55.45
N VAL A 76 -13.16 37.75 55.31
CA VAL A 76 -13.69 38.41 54.10
C VAL A 76 -12.82 38.12 52.89
N THR A 77 -11.48 38.07 53.03
CA THR A 77 -10.59 37.71 51.92
C THR A 77 -10.75 36.24 51.53
N ASP A 78 -10.87 35.34 52.49
CA ASP A 78 -11.05 33.90 52.24
C ASP A 78 -12.42 33.61 51.62
N SER A 79 -13.46 34.33 52.05
CA SER A 79 -14.79 34.28 51.45
C SER A 79 -14.78 34.78 50.00
N ARG A 80 -14.04 35.86 49.71
CA ARG A 80 -13.88 36.37 48.33
C ARG A 80 -13.12 35.38 47.44
N ALA A 81 -12.05 34.78 47.96
CA ALA A 81 -11.28 33.76 47.23
C ALA A 81 -12.15 32.52 46.94
N SER A 82 -12.91 32.04 47.93
CA SER A 82 -13.84 30.93 47.76
C SER A 82 -14.93 31.24 46.72
N LYS A 83 -15.48 32.47 46.74
CA LYS A 83 -16.47 32.90 45.75
C LYS A 83 -15.90 32.95 44.34
N ALA A 84 -14.67 33.43 44.16
CA ALA A 84 -14.01 33.44 42.85
C ALA A 84 -13.78 32.01 42.34
N LEU A 85 -13.37 31.10 43.21
CA LEU A 85 -13.19 29.69 42.85
C LEU A 85 -14.52 29.02 42.46
N VAL A 86 -15.63 29.32 43.16
CA VAL A 86 -16.96 28.84 42.78
C VAL A 86 -17.36 29.35 41.39
N GLN A 87 -17.13 30.63 41.09
CA GLN A 87 -17.44 31.20 39.77
C GLN A 87 -16.63 30.53 38.64
N GLU A 88 -15.35 30.23 38.88
CA GLU A 88 -14.52 29.51 37.92
C GLU A 88 -15.03 28.07 37.71
N LYS A 89 -15.44 27.38 38.78
CA LYS A 89 -16.04 26.04 38.67
C LYS A 89 -17.38 26.08 37.94
N ASP A 90 -18.21 27.10 38.16
CA ASP A 90 -19.48 27.27 37.46
C ASP A 90 -19.26 27.47 35.94
N SER A 91 -18.24 28.25 35.55
CA SER A 91 -17.89 28.38 34.12
C SER A 91 -17.41 27.05 33.51
N LEU A 92 -16.57 26.30 34.23
CA LEU A 92 -16.10 24.99 33.75
C LEU A 92 -17.25 23.97 33.64
N ILE A 93 -18.20 24.01 34.57
CA ILE A 93 -19.40 23.16 34.50
C ILE A 93 -20.24 23.52 33.27
N SER A 94 -20.41 24.81 32.97
CA SER A 94 -21.12 25.26 31.78
C SER A 94 -20.43 24.80 30.49
N ASP A 95 -19.10 24.88 30.43
CA ASP A 95 -18.33 24.44 29.27
C ASP A 95 -18.44 22.91 29.08
N LEU A 96 -18.30 22.13 30.16
CA LEU A 96 -18.47 20.68 30.12
C LEU A 96 -19.90 20.27 29.75
N GLN A 97 -20.92 21.03 30.17
CA GLN A 97 -22.31 20.79 29.77
C GLN A 97 -22.49 21.00 28.26
N ASN A 98 -21.87 22.04 27.70
CA ASN A 98 -21.89 22.30 26.25
C ASN A 98 -21.20 21.17 25.48
N GLU A 99 -20.00 20.75 25.90
CA GLU A 99 -19.30 19.62 25.27
C GLU A 99 -20.12 18.32 25.34
N LEU A 100 -20.77 18.06 26.48
CA LEU A 100 -21.64 16.89 26.63
C LEU A 100 -22.84 16.94 25.68
N THR A 101 -23.43 18.12 25.46
CA THR A 101 -24.55 18.29 24.51
C THR A 101 -24.09 18.06 23.07
N GLN A 102 -22.93 18.60 22.68
CA GLN A 102 -22.35 18.39 21.35
C GLN A 102 -22.05 16.91 21.10
N ALA A 103 -21.43 16.23 22.07
CA ALA A 103 -21.16 14.80 21.97
C ALA A 103 -22.44 13.95 21.87
N ARG A 104 -23.52 14.34 22.56
CA ARG A 104 -24.83 13.68 22.44
C ARG A 104 -25.44 13.86 21.06
N ASP A 105 -25.38 15.07 20.51
CA ASP A 105 -25.89 15.37 19.17
C ASP A 105 -25.11 14.59 18.11
N GLU A 106 -23.78 14.51 18.23
CA GLU A 106 -22.95 13.67 17.37
C GLU A 106 -23.30 12.18 17.46
N CYS A 107 -23.49 11.66 18.68
CA CYS A 107 -23.93 10.28 18.87
C CYS A 107 -25.29 10.01 18.22
N SER A 108 -26.23 10.96 18.34
CA SER A 108 -27.55 10.84 17.70
C SER A 108 -27.45 10.81 16.16
N ARG A 109 -26.59 11.66 15.59
CA ARG A 109 -26.32 11.72 14.14
C ARG A 109 -25.63 10.45 13.64
N LEU A 110 -24.72 9.88 14.42
CA LEU A 110 -24.07 8.61 14.08
C LEU A 110 -25.06 7.45 14.16
N ALA A 111 -25.99 7.46 15.12
CA ALA A 111 -27.02 6.44 15.24
C ALA A 111 -27.98 6.44 14.04
N THR A 112 -28.43 7.61 13.56
CA THR A 112 -29.28 7.68 12.37
C THR A 112 -28.55 7.21 11.11
N LEU A 113 -27.28 7.61 10.95
CA LEU A 113 -26.46 7.17 9.82
C LEU A 113 -26.20 5.65 9.85
N LEU A 114 -26.01 5.08 11.05
CA LEU A 114 -25.89 3.62 11.20
C LEU A 114 -27.18 2.91 10.75
N GLU A 115 -28.35 3.41 11.15
CA GLU A 115 -29.65 2.84 10.78
C GLU A 115 -29.91 2.93 9.26
N GLU A 116 -29.50 4.03 8.61
CA GLU A 116 -29.57 4.16 7.15
C GLU A 116 -28.66 3.14 6.45
N LYS A 117 -27.45 2.93 6.99
CA LYS A 117 -26.51 1.96 6.43
C LYS A 117 -26.95 0.52 6.65
N THR A 118 -27.56 0.18 7.78
CA THR A 118 -28.10 -1.17 8.01
C THR A 118 -29.25 -1.47 7.06
N LYS A 119 -30.18 -0.52 6.84
CA LYS A 119 -31.27 -0.68 5.85
C LYS A 119 -30.75 -0.87 4.43
N ALA A 120 -29.73 -0.09 4.03
CA ALA A 120 -29.10 -0.25 2.73
C ALA A 120 -28.40 -1.62 2.58
N LEU A 121 -27.78 -2.12 3.63
CA LEU A 121 -27.11 -3.43 3.65
C LEU A 121 -28.13 -4.57 3.53
N GLU A 122 -29.24 -4.50 4.26
CA GLU A 122 -30.33 -5.49 4.16
C GLU A 122 -30.90 -5.58 2.74
N LEU A 123 -31.10 -4.43 2.08
CA LEU A 123 -31.56 -4.39 0.68
C LEU A 123 -30.54 -5.04 -0.28
N LEU A 124 -29.25 -4.70 -0.14
CA LEU A 124 -28.19 -5.33 -0.94
C LEU A 124 -28.07 -6.84 -0.69
N MET A 125 -28.32 -7.30 0.54
CA MET A 125 -28.35 -8.73 0.86
C MET A 125 -29.50 -9.44 0.15
N SER A 126 -30.69 -8.83 0.09
CA SER A 126 -31.82 -9.40 -0.67
C SER A 126 -31.53 -9.47 -2.17
N GLU A 127 -30.99 -8.40 -2.76
CA GLU A 127 -30.62 -8.40 -4.19
C GLU A 127 -29.54 -9.45 -4.49
N HIS A 128 -28.54 -9.59 -3.61
CA HIS A 128 -27.51 -10.61 -3.76
C HIS A 128 -28.06 -12.04 -3.72
N GLN A 129 -29.02 -12.29 -2.83
CA GLN A 129 -29.66 -13.60 -2.72
C GLN A 129 -30.47 -13.93 -3.99
N GLU A 130 -31.22 -12.97 -4.54
CA GLU A 130 -31.94 -13.15 -5.80
C GLU A 130 -31.00 -13.43 -6.98
N LEU A 131 -29.89 -12.67 -7.08
CA LEU A 131 -28.88 -12.89 -8.12
C LEU A 131 -28.22 -14.27 -7.98
N LYS A 132 -27.98 -14.73 -6.75
CA LYS A 132 -27.39 -16.04 -6.49
C LYS A 132 -28.32 -17.16 -6.97
N GLU A 133 -29.62 -17.06 -6.69
CA GLU A 133 -30.62 -18.02 -7.17
C GLU A 133 -30.71 -18.04 -8.70
N GLN A 134 -30.64 -16.88 -9.35
CA GLN A 134 -30.58 -16.79 -10.81
C GLN A 134 -29.30 -17.42 -11.39
N PHE A 135 -28.16 -17.24 -10.72
CA PHE A 135 -26.89 -17.84 -11.12
C PHE A 135 -26.91 -19.37 -10.97
N GLU A 136 -27.43 -19.90 -9.87
CA GLU A 136 -27.61 -21.34 -9.67
C GLU A 136 -28.58 -21.94 -10.72
N ALA A 137 -29.64 -21.22 -11.07
CA ALA A 137 -30.56 -21.66 -12.13
C ALA A 137 -29.92 -21.66 -13.53
N THR A 138 -29.06 -20.69 -13.84
CA THR A 138 -28.39 -20.61 -15.14
C THR A 138 -27.25 -21.61 -15.27
N THR A 139 -26.50 -21.87 -14.21
CA THR A 139 -25.47 -22.92 -14.16
C THR A 139 -26.07 -24.30 -14.37
N LEU A 140 -27.17 -24.64 -13.69
CA LEU A 140 -27.87 -25.91 -13.92
C LEU A 140 -28.35 -26.08 -15.37
N ARG A 141 -28.83 -24.99 -16.01
CA ARG A 141 -29.21 -25.04 -17.44
C ARG A 141 -28.01 -25.25 -18.35
N ALA A 142 -26.86 -24.64 -18.03
CA ALA A 142 -25.63 -24.85 -18.79
C ALA A 142 -25.13 -26.29 -18.67
N ASP A 143 -25.13 -26.86 -17.46
CA ASP A 143 -24.73 -28.26 -17.22
C ASP A 143 -25.61 -29.25 -18.00
N ASN A 144 -26.94 -29.01 -18.02
CA ASN A 144 -27.86 -29.82 -18.81
C ASN A 144 -27.56 -29.73 -20.32
N ALA A 145 -27.29 -28.53 -20.82
CA ALA A 145 -26.94 -28.33 -22.23
C ALA A 145 -25.58 -28.96 -22.60
N GLU A 146 -24.60 -28.91 -21.70
CA GLU A 146 -23.30 -29.59 -21.90
C GLU A 146 -23.48 -31.11 -21.93
N ALA A 147 -24.31 -31.68 -21.06
CA ALA A 147 -24.63 -33.11 -21.07
C ALA A 147 -25.32 -33.53 -22.38
N GLU A 148 -26.27 -32.75 -22.87
CA GLU A 148 -26.92 -32.97 -24.17
C GLU A 148 -25.92 -32.90 -25.33
N ASN A 149 -25.07 -31.87 -25.37
CA ASN A 149 -24.03 -31.73 -26.39
C ASN A 149 -23.06 -32.91 -26.38
N LYS A 150 -22.65 -33.40 -25.20
CA LYS A 150 -21.79 -34.57 -25.06
C LYS A 150 -22.46 -35.82 -25.64
N MET A 151 -23.73 -36.04 -25.32
CA MET A 151 -24.50 -37.17 -25.90
C MET A 151 -24.61 -37.07 -27.43
N LEU A 152 -24.79 -35.87 -27.98
CA LEU A 152 -24.83 -35.65 -29.43
C LEU A 152 -23.47 -35.92 -30.09
N ILE A 153 -22.37 -35.50 -29.47
CA ILE A 153 -21.01 -35.76 -29.97
C ILE A 153 -20.72 -37.26 -29.95
N ASP A 154 -21.05 -37.98 -28.87
CA ASP A 154 -20.86 -39.42 -28.79
C ASP A 154 -21.65 -40.16 -29.88
N ARG A 155 -22.91 -39.74 -30.11
CA ARG A 155 -23.74 -40.29 -31.19
C ARG A 155 -23.15 -40.03 -32.57
N TRP A 156 -22.65 -38.82 -32.80
CA TRP A 156 -22.02 -38.44 -34.06
C TRP A 156 -20.70 -39.18 -34.30
N MET A 157 -19.86 -39.33 -33.26
CA MET A 157 -18.63 -40.12 -33.35
C MET A 157 -18.91 -41.57 -33.70
N LEU A 158 -19.94 -42.18 -33.08
CA LEU A 158 -20.34 -43.55 -33.41
C LEU A 158 -20.76 -43.67 -34.89
N GLU A 159 -21.49 -42.67 -35.41
CA GLU A 159 -21.86 -42.63 -36.83
C GLU A 159 -20.63 -42.47 -37.74
N LYS A 160 -19.68 -41.62 -37.35
CA LYS A 160 -18.42 -41.43 -38.09
C LYS A 160 -17.51 -42.64 -38.04
N MET A 161 -17.48 -43.41 -36.95
CA MET A 161 -16.76 -44.68 -36.87
C MET A 161 -17.35 -45.70 -37.84
N LYS A 162 -18.67 -45.81 -37.91
CA LYS A 162 -19.35 -46.68 -38.90
C LYS A 162 -19.07 -46.23 -40.34
N ASP A 163 -19.03 -44.92 -40.60
CA ASP A 163 -18.62 -44.39 -41.90
C ASP A 163 -17.17 -44.77 -42.23
N ALA A 164 -16.26 -44.64 -41.26
CA ALA A 164 -14.85 -44.97 -41.43
C ALA A 164 -14.62 -46.47 -41.66
N GLU A 165 -15.35 -47.34 -40.95
CA GLU A 165 -15.33 -48.79 -41.18
C GLU A 165 -15.77 -49.13 -42.61
N ARG A 166 -16.88 -48.55 -43.08
CA ARG A 166 -17.34 -48.73 -44.48
C ARG A 166 -16.30 -48.24 -45.49
N MET A 167 -15.64 -47.12 -45.22
CA MET A 167 -14.57 -46.61 -46.08
C MET A 167 -13.31 -47.48 -46.04
N ASN A 168 -12.98 -48.06 -44.89
CA ASN A 168 -11.85 -48.99 -44.74
C ASN A 168 -12.11 -50.29 -45.49
N GLU A 169 -13.33 -50.82 -45.45
CA GLU A 169 -13.75 -51.98 -46.27
C GLU A 169 -13.60 -51.66 -47.77
N ALA A 170 -14.08 -50.50 -48.20
CA ALA A 170 -13.91 -50.06 -49.59
C ALA A 170 -12.42 -49.92 -49.97
N ASN A 171 -11.61 -49.31 -49.10
CA ASN A 171 -10.18 -49.14 -49.31
C ASN A 171 -9.42 -50.48 -49.33
N ALA A 172 -9.84 -51.47 -48.54
CA ALA A 172 -9.27 -52.82 -48.58
C ALA A 172 -9.53 -53.47 -49.94
N ILE A 173 -10.75 -53.35 -50.48
CA ILE A 173 -11.09 -53.83 -51.81
C ILE A 173 -10.28 -53.09 -52.89
N TYR A 174 -10.13 -51.77 -52.78
CA TYR A 174 -9.28 -51.00 -53.68
C TYR A 174 -7.82 -51.44 -53.60
N LYS A 175 -7.31 -51.71 -52.40
CA LYS A 175 -5.94 -52.18 -52.18
C LYS A 175 -5.74 -53.55 -52.82
N GLU A 176 -6.66 -54.49 -52.69
CA GLU A 176 -6.60 -55.78 -53.40
C GLU A 176 -6.64 -55.63 -54.93
N MET A 177 -7.40 -54.67 -55.46
CA MET A 177 -7.39 -54.37 -56.90
C MET A 177 -6.04 -53.80 -57.34
N VAL A 178 -5.49 -52.86 -56.57
CA VAL A 178 -4.19 -52.26 -56.84
C VAL A 178 -3.08 -53.29 -56.69
N ASP A 179 -3.14 -54.17 -55.70
CA ASP A 179 -2.14 -55.22 -55.50
C ASP A 179 -2.19 -56.25 -56.63
N ARG A 180 -3.38 -56.59 -57.16
CA ARG A 180 -3.50 -57.34 -58.43
C ARG A 180 -2.87 -56.62 -59.62
N GLN A 181 -3.07 -55.30 -59.72
CA GLN A 181 -2.42 -54.50 -60.78
C GLN A 181 -0.90 -54.38 -60.57
N LYS A 182 -0.44 -54.34 -59.32
CA LYS A 182 0.97 -54.34 -58.95
C LYS A 182 1.60 -55.68 -59.20
N GLU A 183 0.95 -56.82 -58.94
CA GLU A 183 1.45 -58.15 -59.31
C GLU A 183 1.69 -58.22 -60.84
N THR A 184 0.76 -57.70 -61.65
CA THR A 184 0.95 -57.59 -63.10
C THR A 184 2.03 -56.56 -63.52
N SER A 185 2.31 -55.57 -62.66
CA SER A 185 3.36 -54.57 -62.90
C SER A 185 4.73 -54.99 -62.35
N ILE A 186 4.77 -55.85 -61.32
CA ILE A 186 5.96 -56.42 -60.67
C ILE A 186 6.54 -57.54 -61.54
N GLU A 187 5.72 -58.29 -62.29
CA GLU A 187 6.22 -59.13 -63.39
C GLU A 187 6.98 -58.30 -64.45
N LEU A 188 6.60 -57.03 -64.65
CA LEU A 188 7.23 -56.13 -65.63
C LEU A 188 8.43 -55.35 -65.05
N LEU A 189 8.47 -55.12 -63.74
CA LEU A 189 9.49 -54.33 -63.03
C LEU A 189 10.60 -55.16 -62.36
N ALA A 190 10.51 -56.50 -62.38
CA ALA A 190 11.58 -57.41 -61.95
C ALA A 190 12.79 -57.47 -62.91
N ARG A 191 13.18 -56.32 -63.50
CA ARG A 191 14.42 -56.14 -64.25
C ARG A 191 15.23 -54.89 -63.90
N GLN A 192 14.88 -54.10 -62.89
CA GLN A 192 15.76 -53.01 -62.44
C GLN A 192 15.84 -52.89 -60.90
N GLN A 193 17.11 -52.85 -60.47
CA GLN A 193 17.78 -52.52 -59.20
C GLN A 193 16.96 -51.88 -58.06
N VAL A 194 17.08 -52.33 -56.80
CA VAL A 194 18.19 -52.28 -55.79
C VAL A 194 18.25 -50.96 -55.00
N ASP A 195 18.23 -51.15 -53.67
CA ASP A 195 18.55 -50.25 -52.53
C ASP A 195 17.72 -48.96 -52.37
N GLY A 196 17.34 -48.52 -51.17
CA GLY A 196 17.64 -48.86 -49.78
C GLY A 196 17.26 -47.61 -48.98
N VAL A 197 16.43 -47.71 -47.93
CA VAL A 197 15.94 -46.53 -47.20
C VAL A 197 16.33 -46.61 -45.72
N VAL A 198 17.06 -45.56 -45.32
CA VAL A 198 17.49 -45.20 -43.97
C VAL A 198 16.29 -44.90 -43.07
N ARG A 199 16.37 -45.32 -41.80
CA ARG A 199 15.38 -45.02 -40.76
C ARG A 199 15.30 -43.52 -40.48
N GLN A 200 14.09 -42.96 -40.57
CA GLN A 200 13.74 -41.62 -40.08
C GLN A 200 13.49 -41.68 -38.55
N CYS A 201 14.09 -40.75 -37.81
CA CYS A 201 13.59 -40.36 -36.50
C CYS A 201 12.27 -39.59 -36.70
N GLU A 202 11.30 -39.81 -35.81
CA GLU A 202 9.99 -39.17 -35.84
C GLU A 202 10.10 -37.64 -35.68
N GLU A 203 9.73 -36.92 -36.72
CA GLU A 203 9.50 -35.48 -36.72
C GLU A 203 8.20 -35.17 -35.97
N GLY A 204 8.31 -34.99 -34.65
CA GLY A 204 7.34 -34.25 -33.85
C GLY A 204 7.68 -32.76 -33.80
N ALA A 205 7.89 -32.11 -34.95
CA ALA A 205 8.17 -30.68 -35.00
C ALA A 205 6.84 -29.91 -35.05
N GLU A 206 6.42 -29.35 -33.91
CA GLU A 206 5.53 -28.20 -33.94
C GLU A 206 6.19 -27.12 -34.81
N TYR A 207 5.49 -26.64 -35.84
CA TYR A 207 5.98 -25.68 -36.82
C TYR A 207 6.76 -24.52 -36.17
N TYR A 208 8.09 -24.55 -36.29
CA TYR A 208 8.98 -23.44 -35.95
C TYR A 208 8.82 -22.37 -37.03
N ALA A 209 8.19 -21.25 -36.70
CA ALA A 209 8.25 -20.07 -37.55
C ALA A 209 9.64 -19.44 -37.39
N GLU A 210 10.50 -19.53 -38.41
CA GLU A 210 11.78 -18.82 -38.44
C GLU A 210 11.53 -17.32 -38.23
N SER A 211 12.16 -16.73 -37.20
CA SER A 211 12.06 -15.30 -36.98
C SER A 211 13.00 -14.58 -37.94
N THR A 212 12.47 -13.61 -38.68
CA THR A 212 13.32 -12.74 -39.51
C THR A 212 13.72 -11.52 -38.71
N VAL A 213 14.97 -11.11 -38.83
CA VAL A 213 15.45 -9.87 -38.21
C VAL A 213 14.67 -8.68 -38.79
N PRO A 214 13.87 -7.96 -37.97
CA PRO A 214 13.14 -6.80 -38.43
C PRO A 214 14.12 -5.67 -38.78
N THR A 215 13.81 -4.96 -39.85
CA THR A 215 14.69 -3.89 -40.38
C THR A 215 13.95 -2.58 -40.62
N THR A 216 12.62 -2.64 -40.78
CA THR A 216 11.80 -1.48 -41.13
C THR A 216 10.69 -1.26 -40.11
N CYS A 217 10.44 0.00 -39.76
CA CYS A 217 9.28 0.37 -38.97
C CYS A 217 8.06 0.41 -39.89
N ARG A 218 7.11 -0.49 -39.65
CA ARG A 218 5.88 -0.58 -40.43
C ARG A 218 4.90 0.51 -40.04
N GLN A 219 4.70 0.71 -38.74
CA GLN A 219 3.68 1.61 -38.19
C GLN A 219 4.13 2.23 -36.87
N ARG A 220 3.76 3.50 -36.67
CA ARG A 220 3.92 4.24 -35.41
C ARG A 220 2.54 4.60 -34.85
N ILE A 221 2.29 4.22 -33.61
CA ILE A 221 1.02 4.41 -32.92
C ILE A 221 1.25 5.29 -31.70
N PRO A 222 0.66 6.51 -31.63
CA PRO A 222 0.60 7.27 -30.38
C PRO A 222 -0.41 6.60 -29.45
N ALA A 223 0.07 5.70 -28.58
CA ALA A 223 -0.79 4.79 -27.83
C ALA A 223 -1.29 5.41 -26.52
N HIS A 224 -0.44 6.14 -25.79
CA HIS A 224 -0.75 6.64 -24.44
C HIS A 224 -0.34 8.10 -24.26
N GLU A 225 -1.04 8.81 -23.37
CA GLU A 225 -0.63 10.14 -22.91
C GLU A 225 0.42 9.97 -21.79
N GLY A 226 1.69 9.97 -22.16
CA GLY A 226 2.82 9.66 -21.27
C GLY A 226 3.43 8.28 -21.54
N GLY A 227 4.38 7.84 -20.72
CA GLY A 227 5.18 6.66 -21.03
C GLY A 227 4.39 5.35 -21.12
N CYS A 228 4.75 4.50 -22.08
CA CYS A 228 4.22 3.15 -22.24
C CYS A 228 5.22 2.15 -21.66
N ALA A 229 4.95 1.66 -20.45
CA ALA A 229 5.92 0.89 -19.67
C ALA A 229 5.97 -0.59 -20.07
N SER A 230 4.86 -1.14 -20.58
CA SER A 230 4.78 -2.56 -20.94
C SER A 230 3.91 -2.76 -22.17
N ILE A 231 4.37 -3.68 -23.02
CA ILE A 231 3.68 -4.15 -24.22
C ILE A 231 3.79 -5.67 -24.30
N LEU A 232 2.74 -6.32 -24.79
CA LEU A 232 2.69 -7.78 -24.92
C LEU A 232 1.84 -8.20 -26.12
N PHE A 233 2.32 -9.17 -26.89
CA PHE A 233 1.51 -9.83 -27.91
C PHE A 233 0.62 -10.91 -27.30
N GLU A 234 -0.65 -10.94 -27.72
CA GLU A 234 -1.53 -12.06 -27.40
C GLU A 234 -1.06 -13.32 -28.15
N HIS A 235 -1.04 -14.46 -27.44
CA HIS A 235 -0.53 -15.74 -27.96
C HIS A 235 -1.19 -16.13 -29.29
N ASN A 236 -0.42 -16.51 -30.31
CA ASN A 236 -0.95 -16.99 -31.60
C ASN A 236 -2.02 -16.05 -32.21
N SER A 237 -1.80 -14.74 -32.12
CA SER A 237 -2.70 -13.72 -32.66
C SER A 237 -1.92 -12.48 -33.11
N GLY A 238 -2.51 -11.69 -34.00
CA GLY A 238 -2.01 -10.36 -34.37
C GLY A 238 -2.51 -9.24 -33.45
N LYS A 239 -2.76 -9.51 -32.16
CA LYS A 239 -3.18 -8.47 -31.21
C LYS A 239 -2.07 -8.08 -30.27
N LEU A 240 -1.94 -6.79 -30.01
CA LEU A 240 -0.99 -6.20 -29.08
C LEU A 240 -1.74 -5.55 -27.92
N VAL A 241 -1.26 -5.75 -26.70
CA VAL A 241 -1.76 -5.08 -25.50
C VAL A 241 -0.69 -4.15 -24.98
N SER A 242 -1.06 -2.91 -24.64
CA SER A 242 -0.17 -1.89 -24.12
C SER A 242 -0.69 -1.27 -22.84
N GLY A 243 0.24 -0.92 -21.93
CA GLY A 243 -0.06 -0.35 -20.63
C GLY A 243 0.69 0.95 -20.44
N GLY A 244 -0.06 2.02 -20.15
CA GLY A 244 0.45 3.38 -20.09
C GLY A 244 0.50 4.00 -18.69
N GLN A 245 1.22 5.12 -18.61
CA GLN A 245 1.16 6.04 -17.49
C GLN A 245 -0.20 6.75 -17.35
N ASP A 246 -0.96 6.81 -18.45
CA ASP A 246 -2.35 7.29 -18.50
C ASP A 246 -3.36 6.40 -17.74
N LYS A 247 -2.88 5.35 -17.06
CA LYS A 247 -3.67 4.44 -16.22
C LYS A 247 -4.67 3.63 -17.05
N THR A 248 -4.42 3.46 -18.35
CA THR A 248 -5.23 2.62 -19.21
C THR A 248 -4.42 1.46 -19.78
N VAL A 249 -5.12 0.38 -20.08
CA VAL A 249 -4.59 -0.71 -20.88
C VAL A 249 -5.34 -0.72 -22.21
N LYS A 250 -4.62 -0.67 -23.33
CA LYS A 250 -5.19 -0.60 -24.67
C LYS A 250 -4.85 -1.84 -25.46
N MET A 251 -5.81 -2.34 -26.24
CA MET A 251 -5.65 -3.47 -27.14
C MET A 251 -5.70 -2.99 -28.59
N TRP A 252 -4.74 -3.42 -29.38
CA TRP A 252 -4.51 -3.00 -30.76
C TRP A 252 -4.49 -4.21 -31.69
N ASP A 253 -5.00 -4.04 -32.90
CA ASP A 253 -4.74 -4.98 -33.99
C ASP A 253 -3.45 -4.56 -34.70
N THR A 254 -2.48 -5.48 -34.79
CA THR A 254 -1.15 -5.19 -35.33
C THR A 254 -1.14 -5.08 -36.85
N ASN A 255 -2.16 -5.59 -37.54
CA ASN A 255 -2.24 -5.50 -39.00
C ASN A 255 -2.71 -4.12 -39.46
N THR A 256 -3.70 -3.58 -38.75
CA THR A 256 -4.37 -2.31 -39.07
C THR A 256 -3.89 -1.14 -38.22
N ALA A 257 -3.15 -1.39 -37.13
CA ALA A 257 -2.84 -0.42 -36.07
C ALA A 257 -4.09 0.22 -35.43
N SER A 258 -5.27 -0.40 -35.55
CA SER A 258 -6.49 0.15 -34.97
C SER A 258 -6.65 -0.23 -33.50
N LEU A 259 -7.06 0.74 -32.68
CA LEU A 259 -7.49 0.49 -31.31
C LEU A 259 -8.74 -0.38 -31.31
N THR A 260 -8.63 -1.59 -30.76
CA THR A 260 -9.77 -2.51 -30.63
C THR A 260 -10.56 -2.24 -29.36
N ARG A 261 -9.86 -2.00 -28.24
CA ARG A 261 -10.48 -1.81 -26.93
C ARG A 261 -9.58 -1.03 -25.98
N THR A 262 -10.21 -0.25 -25.10
CA THR A 262 -9.55 0.39 -23.96
C THR A 262 -10.14 -0.17 -22.67
N LEU A 263 -9.28 -0.69 -21.81
CA LEU A 263 -9.61 -1.20 -20.49
C LEU A 263 -9.35 -0.09 -19.47
N HIS A 264 -10.41 0.34 -18.81
CA HIS A 264 -10.38 1.34 -17.74
C HIS A 264 -10.48 0.67 -16.37
N GLY A 265 -10.12 1.40 -15.32
CA GLY A 265 -10.26 0.95 -13.93
C GLY A 265 -8.96 0.94 -13.12
N CYS A 266 -7.79 1.15 -13.73
CA CYS A 266 -6.55 1.32 -12.96
C CYS A 266 -6.54 2.67 -12.25
N LEU A 267 -6.13 2.68 -10.99
CA LEU A 267 -5.93 3.91 -10.21
C LEU A 267 -4.53 4.52 -10.38
N GLY A 268 -3.55 3.71 -10.75
CA GLY A 268 -2.15 4.10 -10.97
C GLY A 268 -1.62 3.70 -12.35
N SER A 269 -0.42 4.17 -12.68
CA SER A 269 0.28 3.84 -13.92
C SER A 269 0.52 2.34 -14.03
N VAL A 270 0.40 1.80 -15.23
CA VAL A 270 0.68 0.38 -15.49
C VAL A 270 2.18 0.21 -15.64
N LEU A 271 2.77 -0.67 -14.85
CA LEU A 271 4.21 -0.96 -14.87
C LEU A 271 4.53 -2.25 -15.62
N ASP A 272 3.65 -3.25 -15.54
CA ASP A 272 3.80 -4.52 -16.25
C ASP A 272 2.45 -5.12 -16.62
N LEU A 273 2.46 -6.00 -17.61
CA LEU A 273 1.28 -6.64 -18.19
C LEU A 273 1.52 -8.13 -18.43
N CYS A 274 0.50 -8.93 -18.20
CA CYS A 274 0.47 -10.32 -18.61
C CYS A 274 -0.94 -10.70 -19.14
N ILE A 275 -0.99 -11.70 -20.02
CA ILE A 275 -2.22 -12.26 -20.57
C ILE A 275 -2.25 -13.75 -20.22
N THR A 276 -3.42 -14.25 -19.87
CA THR A 276 -3.62 -15.69 -19.63
C THR A 276 -3.51 -16.49 -20.93
N HIS A 277 -3.10 -17.76 -20.87
CA HIS A 277 -2.90 -18.55 -22.09
C HIS A 277 -4.21 -18.86 -22.84
N ASP A 278 -5.34 -18.89 -22.13
CA ASP A 278 -6.67 -18.96 -22.74
C ASP A 278 -7.13 -17.64 -23.38
N LYS A 279 -6.34 -16.57 -23.28
CA LYS A 279 -6.62 -15.22 -23.80
C LYS A 279 -7.87 -14.57 -23.20
N LYS A 280 -8.41 -15.14 -22.11
CA LYS A 280 -9.64 -14.64 -21.50
C LYS A 280 -9.38 -13.49 -20.55
N SER A 281 -8.18 -13.35 -19.99
CA SER A 281 -7.89 -12.33 -19.00
C SER A 281 -6.58 -11.60 -19.27
N VAL A 282 -6.63 -10.27 -19.09
CA VAL A 282 -5.47 -9.38 -19.08
C VAL A 282 -5.23 -8.95 -17.64
N ILE A 283 -3.98 -8.95 -17.21
CA ILE A 283 -3.57 -8.57 -15.87
C ILE A 283 -2.57 -7.44 -15.96
N ALA A 284 -2.81 -6.38 -15.19
CA ALA A 284 -1.87 -5.27 -15.07
C ALA A 284 -1.35 -5.13 -13.65
N ALA A 285 -0.03 -4.99 -13.55
CA ALA A 285 0.65 -4.52 -12.36
C ALA A 285 0.60 -2.99 -12.32
N SER A 286 0.07 -2.42 -11.25
CA SER A 286 -0.09 -0.97 -11.10
C SER A 286 0.87 -0.38 -10.07
N SER A 287 1.23 0.89 -10.27
CA SER A 287 1.88 1.71 -9.26
C SER A 287 0.98 2.06 -8.07
N SER A 288 -0.32 1.74 -8.14
CA SER A 288 -1.30 1.89 -7.04
C SER A 288 -1.33 0.71 -6.06
N ASN A 289 -0.27 -0.11 -6.04
CA ASN A 289 -0.08 -1.27 -5.17
C ASN A 289 -1.02 -2.46 -5.42
N ASN A 290 -1.95 -2.33 -6.37
CA ASN A 290 -2.89 -3.40 -6.71
C ASN A 290 -2.56 -4.00 -8.08
N LEU A 291 -3.00 -5.25 -8.29
CA LEU A 291 -3.15 -5.78 -9.64
C LEU A 291 -4.61 -5.75 -10.07
N TYR A 292 -4.83 -5.46 -11.33
CA TYR A 292 -6.16 -5.44 -11.92
C TYR A 292 -6.24 -6.53 -12.98
N VAL A 293 -7.30 -7.32 -12.92
CA VAL A 293 -7.58 -8.41 -13.86
C VAL A 293 -8.84 -8.04 -14.62
N TRP A 294 -8.76 -7.91 -15.93
CA TRP A 294 -9.92 -7.71 -16.80
C TRP A 294 -10.24 -8.98 -17.55
N ASP A 295 -11.52 -9.20 -17.78
CA ASP A 295 -11.99 -10.15 -18.77
C ASP A 295 -11.95 -9.50 -20.17
N VAL A 296 -11.24 -10.13 -21.11
CA VAL A 296 -11.02 -9.63 -22.47
C VAL A 296 -12.34 -9.56 -23.24
N SER A 297 -13.28 -10.47 -22.99
CA SER A 297 -14.54 -10.55 -23.73
C SER A 297 -15.50 -9.42 -23.38
N SER A 298 -15.65 -9.14 -22.07
CA SER A 298 -16.54 -8.08 -21.55
C SER A 298 -15.86 -6.73 -21.40
N GLY A 299 -14.53 -6.68 -21.27
CA GLY A 299 -13.76 -5.48 -20.97
C GLY A 299 -13.94 -4.97 -19.53
N ARG A 300 -14.60 -5.74 -18.66
CA ARG A 300 -14.86 -5.38 -17.26
C ARG A 300 -13.75 -5.90 -16.35
N VAL A 301 -13.50 -5.18 -15.26
CA VAL A 301 -12.61 -5.64 -14.18
C VAL A 301 -13.27 -6.86 -13.52
N ARG A 302 -12.61 -8.01 -13.60
CA ARG A 302 -13.02 -9.27 -12.97
C ARG A 302 -12.56 -9.32 -11.52
N HIS A 303 -11.29 -8.99 -11.27
CA HIS A 303 -10.71 -8.99 -9.93
C HIS A 303 -9.78 -7.79 -9.75
N THR A 304 -9.81 -7.22 -8.54
CA THR A 304 -8.79 -6.30 -8.05
C THR A 304 -8.03 -7.02 -6.94
N LEU A 305 -6.81 -7.46 -7.23
CA LEU A 305 -5.97 -8.22 -6.30
C LEU A 305 -5.27 -7.22 -5.37
N THR A 306 -5.79 -7.12 -4.15
CA THR A 306 -5.28 -6.23 -3.09
C THR A 306 -4.42 -7.02 -2.12
N GLY A 307 -3.29 -6.44 -1.69
CA GLY A 307 -2.45 -7.04 -0.66
C GLY A 307 -0.98 -6.65 -0.69
N HIS A 308 -0.48 -6.08 -1.79
CA HIS A 308 0.83 -5.42 -1.80
C HIS A 308 0.74 -4.06 -1.11
N VAL A 309 1.83 -3.63 -0.49
CA VAL A 309 1.91 -2.38 0.27
C VAL A 309 2.55 -1.25 -0.54
N ASP A 310 3.31 -1.60 -1.57
CA ASP A 310 4.00 -0.66 -2.46
C ASP A 310 3.76 -1.09 -3.93
N LYS A 311 4.26 -0.29 -4.89
CA LYS A 311 4.05 -0.46 -6.33
C LYS A 311 4.40 -1.87 -6.79
N VAL A 312 3.53 -2.44 -7.62
CA VAL A 312 3.74 -3.75 -8.22
C VAL A 312 4.58 -3.56 -9.48
N CYS A 313 5.80 -4.09 -9.48
CA CYS A 313 6.79 -3.88 -10.54
C CYS A 313 6.65 -4.87 -11.69
N ALA A 314 6.25 -6.12 -11.40
CA ALA A 314 6.16 -7.18 -12.38
C ALA A 314 5.01 -8.14 -12.10
N VAL A 315 4.50 -8.77 -13.16
CA VAL A 315 3.44 -9.79 -13.08
C VAL A 315 3.65 -10.85 -14.16
N ASP A 316 3.40 -12.12 -13.82
CA ASP A 316 3.39 -13.22 -14.78
C ASP A 316 2.32 -14.27 -14.43
N VAL A 317 1.90 -15.03 -15.42
CA VAL A 317 0.86 -16.08 -15.33
C VAL A 317 1.48 -17.43 -15.65
N SER A 318 1.10 -18.46 -14.88
CA SER A 318 1.51 -19.83 -15.15
C SER A 318 1.05 -20.31 -16.52
N LYS A 319 1.98 -20.88 -17.29
CA LYS A 319 1.75 -21.34 -18.66
C LYS A 319 0.91 -22.63 -18.72
N VAL A 320 1.03 -23.46 -17.68
CA VAL A 320 0.33 -24.74 -17.53
C VAL A 320 -1.07 -24.56 -16.96
N SER A 321 -1.22 -23.64 -16.01
CA SER A 321 -2.50 -23.37 -15.35
C SER A 321 -2.82 -21.89 -15.44
N ASN A 322 -3.92 -21.53 -16.09
CA ASN A 322 -4.46 -20.15 -16.10
C ASN A 322 -4.97 -19.70 -14.72
N ARG A 323 -4.59 -20.40 -13.66
CA ARG A 323 -5.08 -20.21 -12.29
C ARG A 323 -4.06 -19.42 -11.45
N ASN A 324 -2.78 -19.72 -11.59
CA ASN A 324 -1.75 -19.14 -10.73
C ASN A 324 -1.13 -17.92 -11.39
N VAL A 325 -1.19 -16.79 -10.69
CA VAL A 325 -0.53 -15.54 -11.07
C VAL A 325 0.48 -15.19 -10.03
N VAL A 326 1.64 -14.71 -10.46
CA VAL A 326 2.69 -14.25 -9.56
C VAL A 326 2.95 -12.79 -9.81
N SER A 327 3.02 -12.02 -8.73
CA SER A 327 3.36 -10.61 -8.77
C SER A 327 4.53 -10.32 -7.84
N ALA A 328 5.34 -9.36 -8.23
CA ALA A 328 6.44 -8.85 -7.43
C ALA A 328 6.27 -7.35 -7.24
N ALA A 329 6.49 -6.88 -6.01
CA ALA A 329 6.36 -5.48 -5.67
C ALA A 329 7.60 -4.93 -4.96
N TYR A 330 7.65 -3.62 -4.86
CA TYR A 330 8.71 -2.89 -4.17
C TYR A 330 8.62 -2.99 -2.64
N ASP A 331 7.58 -3.66 -2.12
CA ASP A 331 7.40 -4.00 -0.70
C ASP A 331 8.25 -5.19 -0.24
N ARG A 332 9.11 -5.71 -1.11
CA ARG A 332 9.96 -6.90 -0.92
C ARG A 332 9.18 -8.21 -0.76
N THR A 333 8.02 -8.28 -1.40
CA THR A 333 7.23 -9.50 -1.46
C THR A 333 6.98 -9.96 -2.89
N ILE A 334 6.92 -11.27 -3.05
CA ILE A 334 6.33 -11.94 -4.21
C ILE A 334 5.06 -12.60 -3.71
N LYS A 335 3.94 -12.34 -4.38
CA LYS A 335 2.65 -12.93 -4.04
C LYS A 335 2.19 -13.85 -5.16
N VAL A 336 1.72 -15.02 -4.76
CA VAL A 336 1.04 -15.98 -5.64
C VAL A 336 -0.45 -15.83 -5.42
N TRP A 337 -1.19 -15.63 -6.49
CA TRP A 337 -2.63 -15.40 -6.51
C TRP A 337 -3.33 -16.53 -7.24
N ASP A 338 -4.50 -16.89 -6.75
CA ASP A 338 -5.42 -17.79 -7.45
C ASP A 338 -6.46 -16.94 -8.18
N LEU A 339 -6.38 -16.88 -9.51
CA LEU A 339 -7.31 -16.13 -10.36
C LEU A 339 -8.76 -16.61 -10.28
N GLN A 340 -8.98 -17.89 -9.96
CA GLN A 340 -10.34 -18.41 -9.85
C GLN A 340 -11.01 -17.89 -8.59
N ARG A 341 -10.24 -17.81 -7.49
CA ARG A 341 -10.75 -17.39 -6.18
C ARG A 341 -10.56 -15.90 -5.88
N GLY A 342 -9.63 -15.24 -6.59
CA GLY A 342 -9.35 -13.80 -6.47
C GLY A 342 -8.55 -13.39 -5.24
N TYR A 343 -7.85 -14.32 -4.57
CA TYR A 343 -7.08 -14.02 -3.35
C TYR A 343 -5.64 -14.55 -3.40
N CYS A 344 -4.80 -14.03 -2.51
CA CYS A 344 -3.41 -14.43 -2.36
C CYS A 344 -3.30 -15.80 -1.67
N VAL A 345 -2.69 -16.77 -2.33
CA VAL A 345 -2.47 -18.13 -1.80
C VAL A 345 -1.16 -18.21 -1.04
N ASN A 346 -0.11 -17.54 -1.51
CA ASN A 346 1.21 -17.60 -0.90
C ASN A 346 1.91 -16.24 -0.97
N THR A 347 2.67 -15.89 0.08
CA THR A 347 3.49 -14.68 0.13
C THR A 347 4.93 -15.07 0.46
N ILE A 348 5.84 -14.77 -0.46
CA ILE A 348 7.27 -15.01 -0.34
C ILE A 348 7.94 -13.69 0.02
N LEU A 349 8.72 -13.71 1.09
CA LEU A 349 9.46 -12.55 1.61
C LEU A 349 10.93 -12.66 1.24
N PHE A 350 11.54 -11.54 0.91
CA PHE A 350 12.98 -11.47 0.62
C PHE A 350 13.57 -10.12 1.05
N HIS A 351 14.89 -10.01 1.01
CA HIS A 351 15.60 -8.87 1.58
C HIS A 351 15.83 -7.72 0.58
N SER A 352 15.85 -8.01 -0.72
CA SER A 352 16.17 -7.05 -1.80
C SER A 352 15.00 -6.84 -2.75
N ASN A 353 14.67 -5.60 -3.10
CA ASN A 353 13.52 -5.29 -3.98
C ASN A 353 13.57 -6.08 -5.30
N CYS A 354 12.41 -6.57 -5.74
CA CYS A 354 12.27 -7.32 -6.99
C CYS A 354 11.71 -6.40 -8.09
N ASN A 355 12.43 -6.32 -9.22
CA ASN A 355 12.03 -5.49 -10.35
C ASN A 355 11.33 -6.30 -11.44
N ALA A 356 11.75 -7.54 -11.64
CA ALA A 356 11.27 -8.40 -12.72
C ALA A 356 11.00 -9.81 -12.19
N LEU A 357 10.03 -10.49 -12.78
CA LEU A 357 9.71 -11.87 -12.45
C LEU A 357 9.33 -12.64 -13.70
N CYS A 358 9.57 -13.94 -13.70
CA CYS A 358 9.05 -14.84 -14.72
C CYS A 358 8.79 -16.23 -14.10
N LEU A 359 7.76 -16.91 -14.61
CA LEU A 359 7.44 -18.28 -14.25
C LEU A 359 8.05 -19.26 -15.24
N SER A 360 8.57 -20.38 -14.75
CA SER A 360 9.02 -21.48 -15.60
C SER A 360 7.85 -22.09 -16.40
N MET A 361 8.16 -22.76 -17.52
CA MET A 361 7.15 -23.38 -18.39
C MET A 361 6.34 -24.47 -17.69
N ASP A 362 6.90 -25.16 -16.69
CA ASP A 362 6.20 -26.15 -15.85
C ASP A 362 5.25 -25.49 -14.82
N GLY A 363 5.34 -24.18 -14.65
CA GLY A 363 4.56 -23.42 -13.68
C GLY A 363 4.82 -23.78 -12.23
N GLN A 364 5.99 -24.35 -11.90
CA GLN A 364 6.37 -24.74 -10.52
C GLN A 364 7.42 -23.82 -9.89
N THR A 365 8.23 -23.15 -10.71
CA THR A 365 9.35 -22.31 -10.27
C THR A 365 9.12 -20.84 -10.64
N ILE A 366 9.38 -19.94 -9.69
CA ILE A 366 9.42 -18.49 -9.91
C ILE A 366 10.87 -18.06 -10.01
N CYS A 367 11.20 -17.30 -11.05
CA CYS A 367 12.50 -16.67 -11.23
C CYS A 367 12.32 -15.17 -10.96
N SER A 368 12.98 -14.65 -9.93
CA SER A 368 12.90 -13.23 -9.54
C SER A 368 14.23 -12.51 -9.76
N GLY A 369 14.14 -11.33 -10.38
CA GLY A 369 15.27 -10.46 -10.67
C GLY A 369 15.30 -9.29 -9.70
N HIS A 370 16.35 -9.22 -8.89
CA HIS A 370 16.44 -8.29 -7.78
C HIS A 370 17.36 -7.09 -8.06
N VAL A 371 17.19 -6.03 -7.26
CA VAL A 371 17.97 -4.79 -7.35
C VAL A 371 19.43 -5.00 -6.93
N ASP A 372 19.73 -6.06 -6.19
CA ASP A 372 21.10 -6.45 -5.80
C ASP A 372 21.90 -7.13 -6.93
N GLY A 373 21.27 -7.39 -8.10
CA GLY A 373 21.91 -8.05 -9.23
C GLY A 373 21.77 -9.57 -9.25
N ASN A 374 21.13 -10.14 -8.22
CA ASN A 374 20.96 -11.59 -8.10
C ASN A 374 19.62 -12.04 -8.68
N LEU A 375 19.65 -13.22 -9.30
CA LEU A 375 18.47 -13.99 -9.67
C LEU A 375 18.19 -15.02 -8.58
N ARG A 376 16.94 -15.12 -8.16
CA ARG A 376 16.51 -16.10 -7.16
C ARG A 376 15.42 -16.98 -7.72
N LEU A 377 15.56 -18.28 -7.50
CA LEU A 377 14.60 -19.29 -7.92
C LEU A 377 13.81 -19.77 -6.72
N TRP A 378 12.49 -19.71 -6.81
CA TRP A 378 11.59 -20.07 -5.72
C TRP A 378 10.65 -21.17 -6.14
N ASN A 379 10.38 -22.10 -5.25
CA ASN A 379 9.33 -23.08 -5.45
C ASN A 379 7.98 -22.43 -5.10
N ILE A 380 7.02 -22.39 -6.04
CA ILE A 380 5.72 -21.73 -5.87
C ILE A 380 4.92 -22.32 -4.70
N GLN A 381 4.96 -23.64 -4.58
CA GLN A 381 4.09 -24.40 -3.70
C GLN A 381 4.55 -24.32 -2.25
N THR A 382 5.87 -24.31 -2.03
CA THR A 382 6.46 -24.20 -0.69
C THR A 382 6.86 -22.77 -0.32
N GLY A 383 7.01 -21.87 -1.30
CA GLY A 383 7.55 -20.52 -1.11
C GLY A 383 9.03 -20.49 -0.72
N LYS A 384 9.74 -21.62 -0.78
CA LYS A 384 11.16 -21.71 -0.38
C LYS A 384 12.09 -21.36 -1.53
N LEU A 385 13.24 -20.76 -1.18
CA LEU A 385 14.34 -20.52 -2.10
C LEU A 385 14.96 -21.85 -2.51
N ILE A 386 15.06 -22.08 -3.82
CA ILE A 386 15.72 -23.23 -4.44
C ILE A 386 17.19 -22.90 -4.66
N SER A 387 17.46 -21.78 -5.33
CA SER A 387 18.81 -21.36 -5.68
C SER A 387 18.91 -19.84 -5.85
N GLU A 388 20.12 -19.32 -5.71
CA GLU A 388 20.48 -17.93 -5.92
C GLU A 388 21.70 -17.84 -6.83
N VAL A 389 21.61 -17.04 -7.88
CA VAL A 389 22.64 -16.89 -8.90
C VAL A 389 22.97 -15.41 -9.07
N ALA A 390 24.24 -15.06 -8.94
CA ALA A 390 24.73 -13.72 -9.23
C ALA A 390 24.84 -13.53 -10.75
N ALA A 391 23.86 -12.89 -11.36
CA ALA A 391 23.81 -12.69 -12.81
C ALA A 391 24.38 -11.34 -13.25
N HIS A 392 24.19 -10.28 -12.45
CA HIS A 392 24.55 -8.92 -12.82
C HIS A 392 25.29 -8.21 -11.70
N SER A 393 26.16 -7.25 -12.06
CA SER A 393 26.86 -6.42 -11.07
C SER A 393 26.00 -5.27 -10.53
N PHE A 394 24.89 -4.97 -11.21
CA PHE A 394 23.91 -3.94 -10.84
C PHE A 394 22.50 -4.51 -10.92
N ALA A 395 21.51 -3.70 -10.54
CA ALA A 395 20.09 -4.07 -10.54
C ALA A 395 19.63 -4.74 -11.84
N VAL A 396 18.93 -5.87 -11.67
CA VAL A 396 18.21 -6.54 -12.77
C VAL A 396 17.01 -5.69 -13.15
N THR A 397 16.80 -5.48 -14.44
CA THR A 397 15.73 -4.65 -15.01
C THR A 397 14.62 -5.47 -15.63
N SER A 398 14.94 -6.62 -16.25
CA SER A 398 13.94 -7.50 -16.85
C SER A 398 14.35 -8.97 -16.87
N LEU A 399 13.32 -9.80 -16.94
CA LEU A 399 13.41 -11.24 -17.13
C LEU A 399 12.44 -11.66 -18.23
N SER A 400 12.87 -12.57 -19.10
CA SER A 400 12.03 -13.17 -20.14
C SER A 400 12.42 -14.64 -20.33
N LEU A 401 11.45 -15.55 -20.28
CA LEU A 401 11.69 -16.97 -20.52
C LEU A 401 11.61 -17.29 -22.01
N SER A 402 12.53 -18.14 -22.47
CA SER A 402 12.50 -18.80 -23.78
C SER A 402 11.24 -19.61 -24.00
N ARG A 403 10.85 -19.79 -25.26
CA ARG A 403 9.67 -20.62 -25.57
C ARG A 403 9.91 -22.09 -25.28
N ASN A 404 11.16 -22.54 -25.35
CA ASN A 404 11.57 -23.89 -24.96
C ASN A 404 11.58 -24.10 -23.43
N GLY A 405 11.50 -23.04 -22.63
CA GLY A 405 11.43 -23.08 -21.17
C GLY A 405 12.75 -23.39 -20.45
N ASN A 406 13.85 -23.60 -21.17
CA ASN A 406 15.14 -23.95 -20.60
C ASN A 406 15.99 -22.71 -20.30
N VAL A 407 15.86 -21.65 -21.10
CA VAL A 407 16.71 -20.45 -20.98
C VAL A 407 15.90 -19.24 -20.53
N ILE A 408 16.47 -18.43 -19.63
CA ILE A 408 15.97 -17.13 -19.20
C ILE A 408 16.92 -16.03 -19.67
N LEU A 409 16.38 -15.02 -20.31
CA LEU A 409 17.07 -13.76 -20.57
C LEU A 409 16.96 -12.87 -19.33
N SER A 410 18.09 -12.49 -18.75
CA SER A 410 18.18 -11.45 -17.73
C SER A 410 18.89 -10.22 -18.27
N SER A 411 18.32 -9.05 -18.00
CA SER A 411 18.91 -7.76 -18.38
C SER A 411 19.25 -6.97 -17.14
N GLY A 412 20.43 -6.37 -17.11
CA GLY A 412 20.91 -5.59 -15.97
C GLY A 412 21.25 -4.15 -16.32
N ARG A 413 21.32 -3.29 -15.29
CA ARG A 413 21.78 -1.90 -15.44
C ARG A 413 23.29 -1.79 -15.75
N ASP A 414 24.01 -2.92 -15.69
CA ASP A 414 25.38 -3.08 -16.19
C ASP A 414 25.48 -3.10 -17.73
N ASN A 415 24.35 -2.96 -18.44
CA ASN A 415 24.24 -3.07 -19.91
C ASN A 415 24.65 -4.44 -20.45
N LEU A 416 24.50 -5.48 -19.60
CA LEU A 416 24.64 -6.86 -20.00
C LEU A 416 23.25 -7.48 -20.12
N HIS A 417 23.11 -8.34 -21.13
CA HIS A 417 21.98 -9.23 -21.29
C HIS A 417 22.51 -10.67 -21.22
N ASN A 418 22.21 -11.36 -20.14
CA ASN A 418 22.69 -12.71 -19.89
C ASN A 418 21.61 -13.73 -20.22
N LEU A 419 22.02 -14.83 -20.86
CA LEU A 419 21.19 -16.01 -21.06
C LEU A 419 21.55 -17.03 -20.00
N PHE A 420 20.58 -17.36 -19.17
CA PHE A 420 20.69 -18.22 -18.01
C PHE A 420 19.95 -19.54 -18.27
N ASP A 421 20.64 -20.67 -18.27
CA ASP A 421 19.98 -21.98 -18.38
C ASP A 421 19.47 -22.43 -17.00
N MET A 422 18.17 -22.68 -16.92
CA MET A 422 17.46 -23.10 -15.73
C MET A 422 17.86 -24.50 -15.24
N ARG A 423 18.39 -25.34 -16.14
CA ARG A 423 18.75 -26.73 -15.82
C ARG A 423 20.12 -26.82 -15.17
N THR A 424 21.07 -26.04 -15.69
CA THR A 424 22.45 -26.00 -15.19
C THR A 424 22.66 -24.92 -14.15
N LEU A 425 21.78 -23.92 -14.10
CA LEU A 425 21.92 -22.71 -13.28
C LEU A 425 23.18 -21.91 -13.62
N GLU A 426 23.59 -21.94 -14.89
CA GLU A 426 24.76 -21.25 -15.40
C GLU A 426 24.40 -20.21 -16.48
N ILE A 427 25.27 -19.21 -16.64
CA ILE A 427 25.16 -18.22 -17.71
C ILE A 427 25.75 -18.82 -18.98
N CYS A 428 24.90 -19.14 -19.96
CA CYS A 428 25.31 -19.71 -21.25
C CYS A 428 25.93 -18.67 -22.19
N ALA A 429 25.43 -17.44 -22.16
CA ALA A 429 25.94 -16.37 -23.01
C ALA A 429 25.71 -15.00 -22.38
N THR A 430 26.62 -14.08 -22.66
CA THR A 430 26.54 -12.66 -22.26
C THR A 430 26.59 -11.79 -23.49
N LEU A 431 25.51 -11.05 -23.73
CA LEU A 431 25.37 -10.12 -24.84
C LEU A 431 25.64 -8.70 -24.33
N ARG A 432 26.47 -7.97 -25.06
CA ARG A 432 26.84 -6.59 -24.74
C ARG A 432 26.61 -5.70 -25.96
N GLY A 433 25.96 -4.55 -25.74
CA GLY A 433 25.89 -3.49 -26.74
C GLY A 433 26.92 -2.41 -26.46
N ASN A 434 27.81 -2.13 -27.42
CA ASN A 434 28.73 -0.99 -27.29
C ASN A 434 27.92 0.32 -27.35
N GLY A 435 28.02 1.17 -26.32
CA GLY A 435 27.33 2.47 -26.26
C GLY A 435 25.86 2.42 -25.83
N SER A 436 25.20 1.27 -25.93
CA SER A 436 23.79 1.12 -25.56
C SER A 436 23.61 1.06 -24.04
N ARG A 437 23.04 2.12 -23.47
CA ARG A 437 22.63 2.12 -22.05
C ARG A 437 21.20 1.64 -21.94
N VAL A 438 20.93 0.78 -20.97
CA VAL A 438 19.57 0.34 -20.66
C VAL A 438 18.71 1.56 -20.29
N ALA A 439 17.55 1.69 -20.95
CA ALA A 439 16.74 2.91 -20.93
C ALA A 439 16.26 3.34 -19.54
N SER A 440 15.96 2.37 -18.68
CA SER A 440 15.40 2.61 -17.36
C SER A 440 15.64 1.39 -16.46
N ASN A 441 15.42 1.55 -15.15
CA ASN A 441 15.40 0.44 -14.19
C ASN A 441 14.32 -0.60 -14.48
N TRP A 442 13.35 -0.28 -15.34
CA TRP A 442 12.20 -1.13 -15.66
C TRP A 442 12.14 -1.48 -17.15
N SER A 443 13.23 -1.29 -17.90
CA SER A 443 13.20 -1.61 -19.32
C SER A 443 13.08 -3.12 -19.54
N ARG A 444 12.19 -3.54 -20.44
CA ARG A 444 11.94 -4.95 -20.74
C ARG A 444 12.58 -5.36 -22.05
N SER A 445 13.44 -6.36 -21.98
CA SER A 445 14.01 -7.06 -23.13
C SER A 445 13.16 -8.27 -23.49
N CYS A 446 13.18 -8.69 -24.75
CA CYS A 446 12.48 -9.90 -25.20
C CYS A 446 13.41 -10.81 -26.02
N MET A 447 13.10 -12.10 -26.01
CA MET A 447 13.68 -13.07 -26.94
C MET A 447 12.74 -13.30 -28.13
N SER A 448 13.31 -13.71 -29.25
CA SER A 448 12.55 -14.20 -30.39
C SER A 448 11.93 -15.58 -30.10
N PRO A 449 10.85 -15.96 -30.79
CA PRO A 449 10.17 -17.24 -30.53
C PRO A 449 10.99 -18.49 -30.87
N ASP A 450 12.00 -18.35 -31.72
CA ASP A 450 12.97 -19.39 -32.09
C ASP A 450 14.22 -19.39 -31.18
N ASP A 451 14.25 -18.52 -30.17
CA ASP A 451 15.36 -18.31 -29.23
C ASP A 451 16.71 -17.91 -29.89
N ASP A 452 16.72 -17.57 -31.18
CA ASP A 452 17.95 -17.23 -31.93
C ASP A 452 18.35 -15.76 -31.81
N TYR A 453 17.41 -14.87 -31.44
CA TYR A 453 17.62 -13.44 -31.33
C TYR A 453 17.11 -12.86 -30.01
N VAL A 454 17.77 -11.79 -29.56
CA VAL A 454 17.39 -11.00 -28.39
C VAL A 454 17.19 -9.56 -28.82
N ALA A 455 16.12 -8.91 -28.37
CA ALA A 455 15.87 -7.48 -28.59
C ALA A 455 15.83 -6.73 -27.26
N ALA A 456 16.50 -5.58 -27.22
CA ALA A 456 16.48 -4.67 -26.07
C ALA A 456 16.53 -3.20 -26.50
N GLY A 457 15.83 -2.39 -25.72
CA GLY A 457 15.76 -0.94 -25.89
C GLY A 457 16.91 -0.21 -25.21
N SER A 458 17.39 0.85 -25.88
CA SER A 458 18.39 1.77 -25.37
C SER A 458 17.76 3.07 -24.84
N ALA A 459 18.46 3.72 -23.93
CA ALA A 459 18.18 5.08 -23.48
C ALA A 459 18.22 6.11 -24.61
N GLU A 460 18.97 5.82 -25.68
CA GLU A 460 19.13 6.70 -26.84
C GLU A 460 17.96 6.61 -27.84
N GLY A 461 16.97 5.76 -27.59
CA GLY A 461 15.86 5.51 -28.52
C GLY A 461 16.14 4.44 -29.57
N SER A 462 17.33 3.83 -29.54
CA SER A 462 17.66 2.69 -30.40
C SER A 462 17.14 1.38 -29.82
N VAL A 463 16.74 0.45 -30.70
CA VAL A 463 16.44 -0.95 -30.36
C VAL A 463 17.54 -1.79 -30.98
N ASN A 464 18.29 -2.51 -30.16
CA ASN A 464 19.36 -3.38 -30.62
C ASN A 464 18.86 -4.82 -30.65
N ILE A 465 19.23 -5.55 -31.70
CA ILE A 465 18.91 -6.96 -31.89
C ILE A 465 20.22 -7.72 -31.96
N TRP A 466 20.40 -8.65 -31.03
CA TRP A 466 21.55 -9.54 -30.97
C TRP A 466 21.19 -10.92 -31.51
N SER A 467 22.15 -11.58 -32.15
CA SER A 467 22.05 -13.02 -32.43
C SER A 467 22.70 -13.78 -31.28
N VAL A 468 21.97 -14.77 -30.75
CA VAL A 468 22.42 -15.61 -29.62
C VAL A 468 23.64 -16.44 -30.01
N LYS A 469 23.64 -17.02 -31.21
CA LYS A 469 24.75 -17.85 -31.74
C LYS A 469 26.07 -17.08 -31.88
N SER A 470 26.00 -15.81 -32.26
CA SER A 470 27.21 -15.00 -32.54
C SER A 470 27.56 -14.00 -31.43
N ALA A 471 26.66 -13.80 -30.47
CA ALA A 471 26.72 -12.78 -29.42
C ALA A 471 26.95 -11.34 -29.93
N LYS A 472 26.65 -11.07 -31.20
CA LYS A 472 26.84 -9.77 -31.86
C LYS A 472 25.52 -9.11 -32.20
N ILE A 473 25.55 -7.78 -32.28
CA ILE A 473 24.43 -6.98 -32.78
C ILE A 473 24.30 -7.24 -34.29
N VAL A 474 23.12 -7.68 -34.70
CA VAL A 474 22.76 -7.92 -36.11
C VAL A 474 22.07 -6.71 -36.70
N SER A 475 21.21 -6.04 -35.92
CA SER A 475 20.45 -4.87 -36.37
C SER A 475 20.28 -3.87 -35.24
N THR A 476 20.32 -2.58 -35.59
CA THR A 476 20.03 -1.46 -34.69
C THR A 476 18.95 -0.60 -35.36
N LEU A 477 17.80 -0.50 -34.69
CA LEU A 477 16.63 0.19 -35.18
C LEU A 477 16.52 1.55 -34.48
N THR A 478 16.44 2.65 -35.24
CA THR A 478 16.52 4.02 -34.70
C THR A 478 15.35 4.90 -35.14
N GLU A 479 14.15 4.60 -34.65
CA GLU A 479 12.94 5.41 -34.95
C GLU A 479 12.38 6.13 -33.73
N HIS A 480 12.66 5.63 -32.51
CA HIS A 480 12.16 6.27 -31.31
C HIS A 480 12.99 7.52 -30.99
N THR A 481 12.30 8.61 -30.68
CA THR A 481 12.93 9.88 -30.27
C THR A 481 13.19 9.95 -28.77
N SER A 482 12.89 8.88 -28.03
CA SER A 482 12.94 8.83 -26.58
C SER A 482 13.30 7.42 -26.10
N PRO A 483 13.74 7.27 -24.83
CA PRO A 483 14.18 5.99 -24.29
C PRO A 483 13.14 4.88 -24.51
N VAL A 484 13.57 3.74 -25.05
CA VAL A 484 12.70 2.59 -25.31
C VAL A 484 12.51 1.80 -24.01
N LEU A 485 11.27 1.72 -23.53
CA LEU A 485 10.95 1.09 -22.25
C LEU A 485 10.67 -0.40 -22.38
N CYS A 486 10.01 -0.86 -23.43
CA CYS A 486 9.65 -2.27 -23.55
C CYS A 486 9.77 -2.75 -24.99
N CYS A 487 10.26 -3.98 -25.13
CA CYS A 487 10.29 -4.72 -26.38
C CYS A 487 9.46 -6.01 -26.20
N SER A 488 8.63 -6.37 -27.17
CA SER A 488 7.93 -7.65 -27.19
C SER A 488 7.97 -8.22 -28.60
N TRP A 489 8.36 -9.48 -28.74
CA TRP A 489 8.31 -10.18 -30.02
C TRP A 489 6.96 -10.91 -30.17
N SER A 490 6.39 -10.92 -31.37
CA SER A 490 5.22 -11.77 -31.66
C SER A 490 5.61 -13.24 -31.60
N ASN A 491 4.76 -14.07 -31.01
CA ASN A 491 4.96 -15.53 -30.94
C ASN A 491 4.99 -16.21 -32.32
N LEU A 492 4.53 -15.54 -33.38
CA LEU A 492 4.55 -16.02 -34.76
C LEU A 492 5.86 -15.67 -35.50
N GLY A 493 6.85 -15.10 -34.81
CA GLY A 493 8.13 -14.66 -35.39
C GLY A 493 8.08 -13.26 -36.00
N LYS A 494 6.90 -12.77 -36.43
CA LYS A 494 6.66 -11.38 -36.87
C LYS A 494 5.31 -10.88 -36.35
N PRO A 495 5.13 -9.58 -36.04
CA PRO A 495 6.11 -8.49 -35.97
C PRO A 495 6.80 -8.33 -34.58
N LEU A 496 7.83 -7.49 -34.48
CA LEU A 496 8.40 -7.01 -33.22
C LEU A 496 7.71 -5.68 -32.84
N ALA A 497 7.33 -5.48 -31.58
CA ALA A 497 6.78 -4.21 -31.11
C ALA A 497 7.70 -3.61 -30.05
N THR A 498 7.86 -2.29 -30.07
CA THR A 498 8.63 -1.55 -29.06
C THR A 498 7.92 -0.29 -28.63
N SER A 499 8.04 0.07 -27.35
CA SER A 499 7.40 1.25 -26.76
C SER A 499 8.41 2.25 -26.19
N ASP A 500 8.11 3.53 -26.30
CA ASP A 500 8.95 4.61 -25.77
C ASP A 500 8.38 5.24 -24.48
N LYS A 501 9.21 6.09 -23.86
CA LYS A 501 8.84 6.91 -22.70
C LYS A 501 7.80 8.00 -23.01
N ASN A 502 7.52 8.30 -24.27
CA ASN A 502 6.50 9.29 -24.66
C ASN A 502 5.13 8.65 -24.94
N GLY A 503 5.03 7.32 -24.91
CA GLY A 503 3.77 6.61 -25.15
C GLY A 503 3.57 6.17 -26.59
N ASN A 504 4.58 6.28 -27.45
CA ASN A 504 4.54 5.77 -28.81
C ASN A 504 4.92 4.29 -28.84
N ILE A 505 4.23 3.56 -29.70
CA ILE A 505 4.53 2.17 -30.02
C ILE A 505 4.94 2.11 -31.49
N CYS A 506 6.09 1.48 -31.77
CA CYS A 506 6.53 1.18 -33.12
C CYS A 506 6.42 -0.32 -33.36
N ILE A 507 5.81 -0.69 -34.50
CA ILE A 507 5.69 -2.07 -34.96
C ILE A 507 6.68 -2.27 -36.10
N TRP A 508 7.54 -3.27 -35.97
CA TRP A 508 8.64 -3.58 -36.87
C TRP A 508 8.39 -4.89 -37.60
N SER A 509 8.72 -4.93 -38.89
CA SER A 509 8.55 -6.11 -39.76
C SER A 509 9.84 -6.59 -40.40
#